data_AF-A0A9D5XMT0-F1
#
_entry.id   AF-A0A9D5XMT0-F1
#
_cell.length_a   1.000
_cell.length_b   1.000
_cell.length_c   1.000
_cell.angle_alpha   90.00
_cell.angle_beta   90.00
_cell.angle_gamma   90.00
#
_symmetry.space_group_name_H-M   'P 1'
#
loop_
_entity.id
_entity.type
_entity.pdbx_description
1 polymer ?
#
loop_
_entity_poly.entity_id
_entity_poly.type
_entity_poly.pdbx_seq_one_letter_code
_entity_poly.pdbx_strand_id
1 'polypeptide(L)' 'MKTIDEMLHLDLLTAEQHHDISAWIAHADSPQDILKMPTPLWQALERASETMGVNADLLRPPALDAGNLVLEPSSL' A
#
# COMPACT_ATOMS: atom_id res chain seq x y z
N MET A 1 5.90 9.11 2.51
CA MET A 1 5.75 7.80 1.81
C MET A 1 4.69 8.00 0.74
N LYS A 2 5.00 7.80 -0.54
CA LYS A 2 4.16 8.26 -1.66
C LYS A 2 2.70 7.77 -1.60
N THR A 3 2.45 6.58 -1.06
CA THR A 3 1.11 5.96 -0.97
C THR A 3 0.15 6.68 -0.03
N ILE A 4 0.62 7.22 1.11
CA ILE A 4 -0.25 7.91 2.09
C ILE A 4 -0.60 9.31 1.60
N ASP A 5 0.38 10.00 1.00
CA ASP A 5 0.17 11.29 0.33
C ASP A 5 -0.82 11.17 -0.84
N GLU A 6 -0.78 10.04 -1.57
CA GLU A 6 -1.73 9.73 -2.64
C GLU A 6 -3.15 9.47 -2.09
N MET A 7 -3.28 8.75 -0.98
CA MET A 7 -4.58 8.57 -0.31
C MET A 7 -5.23 9.89 0.10
N LEU A 8 -4.44 10.87 0.56
CA LEU A 8 -4.95 12.23 0.86
C LEU A 8 -5.41 12.94 -0.41
N HIS A 9 -4.61 12.91 -1.49
CA HIS A 9 -4.99 13.54 -2.77
C HIS A 9 -6.25 12.94 -3.40
N LEU A 10 -6.55 11.68 -3.10
CA LEU A 10 -7.75 10.97 -3.56
C LEU A 10 -8.94 11.12 -2.60
N ASP A 11 -8.85 12.00 -1.59
CA ASP A 11 -9.86 12.20 -0.54
C ASP A 11 -10.23 10.91 0.24
N LEU A 12 -9.33 9.93 0.28
CA LEU A 12 -9.52 8.65 1.00
C LEU A 12 -9.15 8.74 2.48
N LEU A 13 -8.23 9.66 2.81
CA LEU A 13 -7.90 10.06 4.17
C LEU A 13 -8.28 11.52 4.36
N THR A 14 -8.78 11.86 5.55
CA THR A 14 -8.89 13.28 5.92
C THR A 14 -7.50 13.88 6.15
N ALA A 15 -7.37 15.20 6.03
CA ALA A 15 -6.11 15.89 6.33
C ALA A 15 -5.60 15.60 7.76
N GLU A 16 -6.51 15.46 8.73
CA GLU A 16 -6.19 15.08 10.11
C GLU A 16 -5.63 13.66 10.19
N GLN A 17 -6.32 12.69 9.55
CA GLN A 17 -5.85 11.29 9.53
C GLN A 17 -4.49 11.16 8.84
N HIS A 18 -4.29 11.84 7.71
CA HIS A 18 -3.01 11.86 7.01
C HIS A 18 -1.90 12.44 7.89
N HIS A 19 -2.17 13.56 8.56
CA HIS A 19 -1.22 14.19 9.47
C HIS A 19 -0.85 13.26 10.62
N ASP A 20 -1.84 12.66 11.28
CA ASP A 20 -1.61 11.81 12.45
C ASP A 20 -0.87 10.51 12.11
N ILE A 21 -1.21 9.89 10.98
CA ILE A 21 -0.49 8.72 10.46
C ILE A 21 0.95 9.10 10.09
N SER A 22 1.14 10.22 9.39
CA SER A 22 2.47 10.69 9.00
C SER A 22 3.35 11.05 10.20
N ALA A 23 2.77 11.71 11.20
CA ALA A 23 3.43 12.04 12.45
C ALA A 23 3.83 10.77 13.22
N TRP A 24 2.96 9.77 13.27
CA TRP A 24 3.27 8.48 13.89
C TRP A 24 4.44 7.78 13.20
N ILE A 25 4.41 7.69 11.86
CA ILE A 25 5.47 7.06 11.08
C ILE A 25 6.79 7.81 11.25
N ALA A 26 6.77 9.15 11.28
CA ALA A 26 7.95 9.96 11.48
C ALA A 26 8.56 9.82 12.90
N HIS A 27 7.72 9.53 13.90
CA HIS A 27 8.15 9.31 15.28
C HIS A 27 8.57 7.86 15.58
N ALA A 28 8.19 6.91 14.72
CA ALA A 28 8.52 5.50 14.92
C ALA A 28 10.00 5.24 14.59
N ASP A 29 10.80 4.97 15.61
CA ASP A 29 12.22 4.61 15.45
C ASP A 29 12.42 3.18 14.91
N SER A 30 11.34 2.40 14.84
CA SER A 30 11.40 1.00 14.44
C SER A 30 10.08 0.46 13.87
N PRO A 31 10.13 -0.64 13.08
CA PRO A 31 8.92 -1.29 12.56
C PRO A 31 7.95 -1.72 13.65
N GLN A 32 8.46 -2.20 14.80
CA GLN A 32 7.60 -2.57 15.93
C GLN A 32 6.86 -1.37 16.55
N ASP A 33 7.36 -0.15 16.41
CA ASP A 33 6.65 1.06 16.86
C ASP A 33 5.55 1.47 15.88
N ILE A 34 5.73 1.20 14.58
CA ILE A 34 4.65 1.33 13.59
C ILE A 34 3.50 0.38 13.92
N LEU A 35 3.79 -0.85 14.35
CA LEU A 35 2.75 -1.82 14.75
C LEU A 35 1.93 -1.37 15.97
N LYS A 36 2.46 -0.47 16.81
CA LYS A 36 1.75 0.11 17.96
C LYS A 36 0.82 1.25 17.58
N MET A 37 0.70 1.58 16.29
CA MET A 37 -0.18 2.65 15.83
C MET A 37 -1.61 2.44 16.35
N PRO A 38 -2.30 3.51 16.81
CA PRO A 38 -3.65 3.43 17.32
C PRO A 38 -4.61 2.76 16.33
N THR A 39 -5.50 1.91 16.85
CA THR A 39 -6.57 1.24 16.08
C THR A 39 -7.35 2.16 15.13
N PRO A 40 -7.79 3.39 15.52
CA PRO A 40 -8.52 4.26 14.59
C PRO A 40 -7.68 4.70 13.38
N LEU A 41 -6.37 4.88 13.53
CA LEU A 41 -5.47 5.22 12.42
C LEU A 41 -5.26 4.01 11.50
N TRP A 42 -5.12 2.82 12.08
CA TRP A 42 -5.08 1.57 11.31
C TRP A 42 -6.35 1.37 10.47
N GLN A 43 -7.53 1.58 11.07
CA GLN A 43 -8.80 1.45 10.36
C GLN A 43 -8.95 2.49 9.23
N ALA A 44 -8.43 3.70 9.41
CA ALA A 44 -8.43 4.71 8.35
C ALA A 44 -7.55 4.28 7.16
N LEU A 45 -6.34 3.79 7.46
CA LEU A 45 -5.41 3.31 6.45
C LEU A 45 -5.93 2.08 5.70
N GLU A 46 -6.58 1.14 6.41
CA GLU A 46 -7.19 -0.05 5.82
C GLU A 46 -8.31 0.32 4.83
N ARG A 47 -9.27 1.16 5.25
CA ARG A 47 -10.37 1.63 4.38
C ARG A 47 -9.86 2.36 3.13
N ALA A 48 -8.84 3.22 3.28
CA ALA A 48 -8.23 3.92 2.16
C ALA A 48 -7.55 2.93 1.20
N SER A 49 -6.85 1.92 1.74
CA SER A 49 -6.18 0.87 0.95
C SER A 49 -7.16 -0.03 0.19
N GLU A 50 -8.29 -0.37 0.80
CA GLU A 50 -9.39 -1.12 0.16
C GLU A 50 -9.99 -0.33 -0.98
N THR A 51 -10.27 0.96 -0.77
CA THR A 51 -10.89 1.82 -1.78
C THR A 51 -9.97 2.03 -2.99
N MET A 52 -8.67 2.13 -2.75
CA MET A 52 -7.67 2.24 -3.82
C MET A 52 -7.40 0.91 -4.53
N GLY A 53 -7.95 -0.22 -4.04
CA GLY A 53 -7.70 -1.55 -4.60
C GLY A 53 -6.29 -2.09 -4.34
N VAL A 54 -5.48 -1.42 -3.51
CA VAL A 54 -4.12 -1.86 -3.15
C VAL A 54 -4.15 -3.23 -2.46
N ASN A 55 -5.13 -3.44 -1.58
CA ASN A 55 -5.30 -4.74 -0.92
C ASN A 55 -5.65 -5.85 -1.92
N ALA A 56 -6.47 -5.54 -2.93
CA ALA A 56 -6.84 -6.50 -3.96
C ALA A 56 -5.67 -6.85 -4.90
N ASP A 57 -4.75 -5.91 -5.13
CA ASP A 57 -3.52 -6.14 -5.91
C ASP A 57 -2.52 -7.03 -5.16
N LEU A 58 -2.35 -6.82 -3.84
CA LEU A 58 -1.52 -7.67 -2.96
C LEU A 58 -2.00 -9.12 -2.87
N LEU A 59 -3.31 -9.35 -2.92
CA LEU A 59 -3.92 -10.68 -2.87
C LEU A 59 -3.98 -11.35 -4.24
N ARG A 60 -3.68 -10.63 -5.32
CA ARG A 60 -3.60 -11.23 -6.65
C ARG A 60 -2.43 -12.21 -6.64
N PRO A 61 -2.63 -13.46 -7.10
CA PRO A 61 -1.50 -14.36 -7.34
C PRO A 61 -0.51 -13.63 -8.26
N PRO A 62 0.80 -13.62 -7.95
CA PRO A 62 1.78 -13.03 -8.85
C PRO A 62 1.59 -13.68 -10.22
N ALA A 63 1.37 -12.86 -11.25
CA ALA A 63 1.21 -13.38 -12.60
C ALA A 63 2.47 -14.15 -12.97
N LEU A 64 2.34 -15.47 -13.15
CA LEU A 64 3.43 -16.35 -13.59
C LEU A 64 3.79 -16.15 -15.07
N ASP A 65 3.41 -15.02 -15.67
CA ASP A 65 3.71 -14.67 -17.06
C ASP A 65 5.01 -13.84 -17.21
N ALA A 66 5.67 -13.46 -16.10
CA ALA A 66 7.00 -12.82 -16.12
C ALA A 66 8.15 -13.79 -16.46
N GLY A 67 7.88 -14.79 -17.31
CA GLY A 67 8.84 -15.83 -17.70
C GLY A 67 8.59 -16.49 -19.05
N ASN A 68 7.55 -16.13 -19.80
CA ASN A 68 7.34 -16.70 -21.13
C ASN A 68 8.01 -15.84 -22.22
N LEU A 69 9.35 -15.74 -22.13
CA LEU A 69 10.15 -15.62 -23.35
C LEU A 69 9.88 -16.91 -24.14
N VAL A 70 8.86 -16.88 -24.99
CA VAL A 70 8.72 -17.86 -26.07
C VAL A 70 10.00 -17.76 -26.88
N LEU A 71 10.94 -18.67 -26.59
CA LEU A 71 11.99 -19.01 -27.52
C LEU A 71 11.26 -19.65 -28.70
N GLU A 72 10.97 -18.85 -29.72
CA GLU A 72 10.52 -19.37 -30.99
C GLU A 72 11.58 -20.37 -31.46
N PRO A 73 11.26 -21.67 -31.66
CA PRO A 73 12.18 -22.54 -32.36
C PRO A 73 12.23 -22.04 -33.80
N SER A 74 13.31 -21.36 -34.16
CA SER A 74 13.65 -21.09 -35.55
C SER A 74 13.59 -22.41 -36.31
N SER A 75 12.64 -22.50 -37.23
CA SER A 75 12.55 -23.60 -38.18
C SER A 75 13.85 -23.68 -38.98
N LEU A 76 14.51 -24.83 -38.93
CA LEU A 76 15.49 -25.30 -39.89
C LEU A 76 14.89 -26.49 -40.65
#